data_AF-A0A931D011-F1
#
_entry.id   AF-A0A931D011-F1
#
_cell.length_a   1.000
_cell.length_b   1.000
_cell.length_c   1.000
_cell.angle_alpha   90.00
_cell.angle_beta   90.00
_cell.angle_gamma   90.00
#
_symmetry.space_group_name_H-M   'P 1'
#
loop_
_entity.id
_entity.type
_entity.pdbx_description
1 polymer ?
#
loop_
_entity_poly.entity_id
_entity_poly.type
_entity_poly.pdbx_seq_one_letter_code
_entity_poly.pdbx_strand_id
1 'polypeptide(L)'
;KMFGTPRITVDLDEDRVAQIRVHRGAPCGATWLAAEKVKGLPLDQAMTRFGLEVQFFCSANPAGWDPLWGKSPVHLAADIHTAALKTSLKKKKETASNT
;
A
#
# COMPACT_ATOMS: atom_id res chain seq x y z
N LYS A 1 5.24 11.66 -11.94
CA LYS A 1 4.92 10.91 -10.67
C LYS A 1 4.86 11.93 -9.54
N MET A 2 3.87 11.86 -8.64
CA MET A 2 3.80 12.72 -7.45
C MET A 2 4.32 11.95 -6.23
N PHE A 3 5.08 12.62 -5.36
CA PHE A 3 5.70 12.00 -4.19
C PHE A 3 5.13 12.49 -2.87
N GLY A 4 5.18 11.65 -1.84
CA GLY A 4 4.71 11.96 -0.48
C GLY A 4 3.91 10.82 0.12
N THR A 5 3.09 11.10 1.13
CA THR A 5 2.21 10.09 1.75
C THR A 5 1.35 9.40 0.68
N PRO A 6 1.36 8.06 0.59
CA PRO A 6 0.70 7.33 -0.47
C PRO A 6 -0.79 7.68 -0.60
N ARG A 7 -1.21 7.99 -1.82
CA ARG A 7 -2.62 8.16 -2.18
C ARG A 7 -2.92 7.23 -3.35
N ILE A 8 -3.79 6.25 -3.10
CA ILE A 8 -4.13 5.21 -4.06
C ILE A 8 -5.64 5.06 -4.23
N THR A 9 -6.05 4.47 -5.35
CA THR A 9 -7.39 3.96 -5.59
C THR A 9 -7.30 2.48 -5.92
N VAL A 10 -8.20 1.68 -5.36
CA VAL A 10 -8.24 0.23 -5.58
C VAL A 10 -9.49 -0.17 -6.33
N ASP A 11 -9.27 -0.87 -7.45
CA ASP A 11 -10.32 -1.53 -8.19
C ASP A 11 -10.30 -3.02 -7.96
N LEU A 12 -11.49 -3.56 -7.75
CA LEU A 12 -11.73 -4.96 -7.51
C LEU A 12 -12.50 -5.51 -8.70
N ASP A 13 -12.13 -6.71 -9.10
CA ASP A 13 -12.91 -7.58 -9.95
C ASP A 13 -13.36 -8.74 -9.05
N GLU A 14 -14.66 -8.76 -8.74
CA GLU A 14 -15.23 -9.56 -7.67
C GLU A 14 -14.48 -9.38 -6.32
N ASP A 15 -13.78 -10.41 -5.85
CA ASP A 15 -13.00 -10.43 -4.62
C ASP A 15 -11.48 -10.24 -4.85
N ARG A 16 -11.05 -9.96 -6.08
CA ARG A 16 -9.65 -9.84 -6.47
C ARG A 16 -9.26 -8.41 -6.81
N VAL A 17 -7.99 -8.09 -6.57
CA VAL A 17 -7.42 -6.79 -6.95
C VAL A 17 -7.24 -6.71 -8.47
N ALA A 18 -8.12 -6.01 -9.16
CA ALA A 18 -7.98 -5.75 -10.59
C ALA A 18 -6.82 -4.77 -10.87
N GLN A 19 -6.75 -3.68 -10.09
CA GLN A 19 -5.72 -2.67 -10.22
C GLN A 19 -5.61 -1.82 -8.94
N ILE A 20 -4.39 -1.39 -8.61
CA ILE A 20 -4.15 -0.28 -7.68
C ILE A 20 -3.56 0.90 -8.46
N ARG A 21 -4.31 2.00 -8.57
CA ARG A 21 -3.82 3.23 -9.19
C ARG A 21 -3.12 4.09 -8.14
N VAL A 22 -1.89 4.50 -8.42
CA VAL A 22 -1.07 5.32 -7.52
C VAL A 22 -1.06 6.77 -7.98
N HIS A 23 -1.76 7.63 -7.24
CA HIS A 23 -1.82 9.08 -7.47
C HIS A 23 -0.62 9.80 -6.86
N ARG A 24 -0.17 9.31 -5.70
CA ARG A 24 1.02 9.78 -4.98
C ARG A 24 1.67 8.58 -4.31
N GLY A 25 3.00 8.47 -4.39
CA GLY A 25 3.74 7.34 -3.82
C GLY A 25 5.06 7.75 -3.17
N ALA A 26 5.75 6.76 -2.62
CA ALA A 26 7.08 6.92 -2.03
C ALA A 26 8.12 7.22 -3.13
N PRO A 27 9.07 8.14 -2.90
CA PRO A 27 10.05 8.54 -3.91
C PRO A 27 10.97 7.40 -4.36
N CYS A 28 11.18 6.37 -3.53
CA CYS A 28 11.94 5.16 -3.87
C CYS A 28 11.26 4.25 -4.91
N GLY A 29 9.99 4.50 -5.24
CA GLY A 29 9.25 3.70 -6.22
C GLY A 29 8.45 2.52 -5.64
N ALA A 30 8.68 2.17 -4.36
CA ALA A 30 8.07 1.00 -3.72
C ALA A 30 6.55 0.93 -3.84
N THR A 31 5.85 2.07 -3.78
CA THR A 31 4.38 2.12 -3.91
C THR A 31 3.88 1.55 -5.25
N TRP A 32 4.55 1.87 -6.35
CA TRP A 32 4.15 1.38 -7.68
C TRP A 32 4.51 -0.09 -7.86
N LEU A 33 5.71 -0.51 -7.41
CA LEU A 33 6.14 -1.90 -7.51
C LEU A 33 5.24 -2.83 -6.68
N ALA A 34 4.90 -2.43 -5.44
CA ALA A 34 3.98 -3.17 -4.60
C ALA A 34 2.57 -3.23 -5.20
N ALA A 35 2.09 -2.16 -5.83
CA ALA A 35 0.79 -2.12 -6.50
C ALA A 35 0.70 -3.13 -7.65
N GLU A 36 1.76 -3.26 -8.45
CA GLU A 36 1.82 -4.25 -9.52
C GLU A 36 1.90 -5.69 -8.97
N LYS A 37 2.64 -5.91 -7.87
CA LYS A 37 2.80 -7.26 -7.30
C LYS A 37 1.54 -7.87 -6.70
N VAL A 38 0.62 -7.04 -6.22
CA VAL A 38 -0.64 -7.54 -5.63
C VAL A 38 -1.80 -7.63 -6.63
N LYS A 39 -1.57 -7.26 -7.89
CA LYS A 39 -2.57 -7.39 -8.95
C LYS A 39 -2.96 -8.87 -9.14
N GLY A 40 -4.25 -9.13 -9.24
CA GLY A 40 -4.84 -10.47 -9.39
C GLY A 40 -4.96 -11.27 -8.08
N LEU A 41 -4.38 -10.80 -6.98
CA LEU A 41 -4.51 -11.48 -5.69
C LEU A 41 -5.92 -11.30 -5.12
N PRO A 42 -6.44 -12.31 -4.40
CA PRO A 42 -7.58 -12.12 -3.50
C PRO A 42 -7.36 -10.95 -2.56
N LEU A 43 -8.42 -10.18 -2.27
CA LEU A 43 -8.33 -8.96 -1.49
C LEU A 43 -7.74 -9.22 -0.08
N ASP A 44 -8.15 -10.29 0.58
CA ASP A 44 -7.66 -10.72 1.88
C ASP A 44 -6.14 -10.96 1.88
N GLN A 45 -5.61 -11.60 0.83
CA GLN A 45 -4.18 -11.81 0.64
C GLN A 45 -3.47 -10.50 0.31
N ALA A 46 -4.04 -9.68 -0.57
CA ALA A 46 -3.49 -8.38 -0.94
C ALA A 46 -3.37 -7.43 0.26
N MET A 47 -4.30 -7.50 1.22
CA MET A 47 -4.26 -6.72 2.46
C MET A 47 -3.00 -6.97 3.29
N THR A 48 -2.50 -8.20 3.28
CA THR A 48 -1.24 -8.56 3.97
C THR A 48 -0.04 -8.33 3.06
N ARG A 49 -0.16 -8.74 1.79
CA ARG A 49 0.96 -8.75 0.85
C ARG A 49 1.43 -7.36 0.45
N PHE A 50 0.53 -6.38 0.33
CA PHE A 50 0.88 -5.04 -0.13
C PHE A 50 1.93 -4.36 0.75
N GLY A 51 1.75 -4.40 2.08
CA GLY A 51 2.73 -3.85 3.02
C GLY A 51 4.07 -4.58 2.95
N LEU A 52 4.06 -5.91 2.81
CA LEU A 52 5.28 -6.72 2.69
C LEU A 52 6.07 -6.41 1.41
N GLU A 53 5.39 -6.29 0.26
CA GLU A 53 6.04 -5.91 -1.00
C GLU A 53 6.68 -4.52 -0.90
N VAL A 54 6.03 -3.59 -0.20
CA VAL A 54 6.63 -2.28 0.07
C VAL A 54 7.95 -2.41 0.83
N GLN A 55 8.08 -3.31 1.80
CA GLN A 55 9.35 -3.53 2.51
C GLN A 55 10.45 -3.99 1.57
N PHE A 56 10.15 -4.96 0.70
CA PHE A 56 11.12 -5.52 -0.25
C PHE A 56 11.58 -4.52 -1.31
N PHE A 57 10.72 -3.60 -1.73
CA PHE A 57 11.07 -2.58 -2.72
C PHE A 57 11.52 -1.24 -2.13
N CYS A 58 11.47 -1.08 -0.81
CA CYS A 58 11.92 0.14 -0.16
C CYS A 58 13.45 0.24 -0.19
N SER A 59 13.97 1.45 -0.44
CA SER A 59 15.41 1.73 -0.38
C SER A 59 15.90 2.10 1.02
N ALA A 60 15.02 2.15 2.02
CA ALA A 60 15.41 2.47 3.40
C ALA A 60 16.14 1.28 4.04
N ASN A 61 17.02 1.54 5.00
CA ASN A 61 17.78 0.50 5.67
C ASN A 61 16.86 -0.44 6.47
N PRO A 62 16.72 -1.73 6.10
CA PRO A 62 15.86 -2.65 6.81
C PRO A 62 16.37 -2.98 8.22
N ALA A 63 17.67 -2.83 8.48
CA ALA A 63 18.31 -3.05 9.78
C ALA A 63 18.37 -1.79 10.66
N GLY A 64 17.90 -0.64 10.17
CA GLY A 64 17.92 0.62 10.90
C GLY A 64 16.86 0.66 12.00
N TRP A 65 17.06 -0.07 13.10
CA TRP A 65 16.10 -0.09 14.20
C TRP A 65 15.92 1.30 14.83
N ASP A 66 14.68 1.76 14.94
CA ASP A 66 14.34 3.01 15.62
C ASP A 66 13.86 2.73 17.05
N PRO A 67 14.59 3.18 18.10
CA PRO A 67 14.20 2.97 19.49
C PRO A 67 12.89 3.64 19.90
N LEU A 68 12.45 4.70 19.20
CA LEU A 68 11.20 5.40 19.52
C LEU A 68 9.97 4.61 19.03
N TRP A 69 10.10 3.92 17.90
CA TRP A 69 8.98 3.24 17.24
C TRP A 69 9.05 1.72 17.34
N GLY A 70 10.16 1.17 17.85
CA GLY A 70 10.36 -0.28 17.99
C GLY A 70 10.26 -1.02 16.66
N LYS A 71 10.66 -0.37 15.57
CA LYS A 71 10.54 -0.86 14.19
C LYS A 71 11.63 -0.23 13.33
N SER A 72 12.02 -0.90 12.24
CA SER A 72 12.87 -0.28 11.22
C SER A 72 12.05 0.51 10.20
N PRO A 73 12.66 1.47 9.45
CA PRO A 73 11.99 2.31 8.47
C PRO A 73 11.16 1.56 7.43
N VAL A 74 11.56 0.34 7.05
CA VAL A 74 10.80 -0.46 6.08
C VAL A 74 9.47 -0.95 6.66
N HIS A 75 9.42 -1.29 7.96
CA HIS A 75 8.19 -1.65 8.63
C HIS A 75 7.24 -0.45 8.75
N LEU A 76 7.78 0.74 9.06
CA LEU A 76 7.00 1.97 9.05
C LEU A 76 6.45 2.27 7.64
N ALA A 77 7.25 2.07 6.60
CA ALA A 77 6.79 2.20 5.22
C ALA A 77 5.64 1.22 4.92
N ALA A 78 5.73 -0.04 5.35
CA ALA A 78 4.66 -1.02 5.20
C ALA A 78 3.36 -0.60 5.90
N ASP A 79 3.45 -0.08 7.13
CA ASP A 79 2.29 0.39 7.91
C ASP A 79 1.59 1.55 7.19
N ILE A 80 2.36 2.55 6.73
CA ILE A 80 1.84 3.71 5.99
C ILE A 80 1.10 3.28 4.71
N HIS A 81 1.67 2.36 3.96
CA HIS A 81 1.08 1.90 2.70
C HIS A 81 -0.16 1.01 2.94
N THR A 82 -0.12 0.18 3.98
CA THR A 82 -1.28 -0.62 4.41
C THR A 82 -2.42 0.28 4.85
N ALA A 83 -2.12 1.37 5.57
CA ALA A 83 -3.12 2.37 5.94
C ALA A 83 -3.75 3.03 4.70
N ALA A 84 -2.94 3.41 3.70
CA ALA A 84 -3.44 3.98 2.45
C ALA A 84 -4.39 3.02 1.70
N LEU A 85 -4.07 1.72 1.69
CA LEU A 85 -4.92 0.67 1.14
C LEU A 85 -6.26 0.58 1.87
N LYS A 86 -6.24 0.49 3.20
CA LYS A 86 -7.44 0.48 4.05
C LYS A 86 -8.31 1.72 3.82
N THR A 87 -7.70 2.91 3.80
CA THR A 87 -8.41 4.17 3.56
C THR A 87 -9.06 4.19 2.18
N SER A 88 -8.39 3.72 1.13
CA SER A 88 -8.97 3.64 -0.21
C SER A 88 -10.21 2.74 -0.24
N LEU A 89 -10.13 1.56 0.37
CA LEU A 89 -11.25 0.61 0.40
C LEU A 89 -12.43 1.16 1.21
N LYS A 90 -12.16 1.82 2.34
CA LYS A 90 -13.20 2.48 3.15
C LYS A 90 -13.95 3.55 2.34
N LYS A 91 -13.22 4.45 1.66
CA LYS A 91 -13.82 5.49 0.81
C LYS A 91 -14.66 4.91 -0.32
N LYS A 92 -14.23 3.79 -0.91
CA LYS A 92 -14.98 3.11 -1.97
C LYS A 92 -16.32 2.56 -1.44
N LYS A 93 -16.32 1.96 -0.25
CA LYS A 93 -17.55 1.51 0.42
C LYS A 93 -18.50 2.67 0.73
N GLU A 94 -18.00 3.76 1.32
CA GLU A 94 -18.80 4.96 1.61
C GLU A 94 -19.43 5.56 0.35
N THR A 95 -18.69 5.57 -0.77
CA THR A 95 -19.21 6.06 -2.06
C THR A 95 -20.32 5.15 -2.59
N ALA A 96 -20.16 3.83 -2.50
CA ALA A 96 -21.15 2.86 -2.93
C ALA A 96 -22.42 2.84 -2.07
N SER A 97 -22.33 3.22 -0.78
CA SER A 97 -23.50 3.32 0.11
C SER A 97 -24.29 4.64 -0.05
N ASN A 98 -23.69 5.65 -0.70
CA ASN A 98 -24.31 6.96 -0.93
C ASN A 98 -24.83 7.13 -2.37
N THR A 99 -24.80 6.07 -3.18
CA THR A 99 -25.30 6.02 -4.56
C THR A 99 -26.45 5.02 -4.62
#